data_AF-A0A447R051-F1
#
_entry.id   AF-A0A447R051-F1
#
_cell.length_a   1.000
_cell.length_b   1.000
_cell.length_c   1.000
_cell.angle_alpha   90.00
_cell.angle_beta   90.00
_cell.angle_gamma   90.00
#
_symmetry.space_group_name_H-M   'P 1'
#
loop_
_entity.id
_entity.type
_entity.pdbx_description
1 polymer ?
#
loop_
_entity_poly.entity_id
_entity_poly.type
_entity_poly.pdbx_seq_one_letter_code
_entity_poly.pdbx_strand_id
1 'polypeptide(L)'
;MFCRRHHVFAGAAHELFDSYSPALSGSRAKRQETGRLSPRTTGYGAHLSSQQLAAEAGVSQSSVVKFAQKLGFKGFPALKLAISEALASNPNPHSVPVHNQIRGDDPMRLVGEKLIKENVAAMHATLDVNSEEKLLESVVMLRHARRIVITGIGASGLVAQNFAWKLLKIGVNAVVERDMHALLATVQAMAPEDLLLAISHSGERRELNLAADETLRTGAKILAITGFSPNALQQRATRCLYTIAEEQATRSAAISSTHAQMMLTDLLFMALVQQDLERAPERIRHSEALVKKLV
;
A
#
# COMPACT_ATOMS: atom_id res chain seq x y z
N MET A 1 13.45 36.39 5.82
CA MET A 1 14.02 36.74 4.50
C MET A 1 14.18 35.52 3.55
N PHE A 2 13.39 34.45 3.73
CA PHE A 2 13.56 33.16 3.03
C PHE A 2 12.48 32.89 1.95
N CYS A 3 11.45 33.74 1.85
CA CYS A 3 10.29 33.54 0.97
C CYS A 3 10.38 34.18 -0.42
N ARG A 4 11.44 34.93 -0.76
CA ARG A 4 11.56 35.61 -2.07
C ARG A 4 12.46 34.92 -3.09
N ARG A 5 13.10 33.79 -2.76
CA ARG A 5 14.01 33.08 -3.69
C ARG A 5 13.37 31.95 -4.50
N HIS A 6 12.20 31.44 -4.11
CA HIS A 6 11.56 30.33 -4.82
C HIS A 6 10.87 30.74 -6.13
N HIS A 7 10.36 31.97 -6.24
CA HIS A 7 9.64 32.42 -7.44
C HIS A 7 10.54 32.79 -8.64
N VAL A 8 11.84 33.01 -8.41
CA VAL A 8 12.79 33.38 -9.49
C VAL A 8 13.31 32.15 -10.24
N PHE A 9 13.25 30.96 -9.64
CA PHE A 9 13.86 29.75 -10.21
C PHE A 9 13.03 29.06 -11.31
N ALA A 10 11.70 29.21 -11.31
CA ALA A 10 10.83 28.54 -12.27
C ALA A 10 10.88 29.16 -13.68
N GLY A 11 11.04 30.48 -13.79
CA GLY A 11 11.29 31.16 -15.07
C GLY A 11 12.74 31.00 -15.54
N ALA A 12 13.68 30.99 -14.60
CA ALA A 12 15.10 30.88 -14.90
C ALA A 12 15.51 29.51 -15.48
N ALA A 13 14.83 28.40 -15.16
CA ALA A 13 15.21 27.08 -15.69
C ALA A 13 14.96 26.92 -17.20
N HIS A 14 13.91 27.55 -17.73
CA HIS A 14 13.62 27.58 -19.16
C HIS A 14 14.59 28.53 -19.89
N GLU A 15 14.88 29.69 -19.30
CA GLU A 15 15.86 30.65 -19.83
C GLU A 15 17.32 30.17 -19.68
N LEU A 16 17.67 29.36 -18.67
CA LEU A 16 19.01 28.82 -18.44
C LEU A 16 19.40 27.74 -19.46
N PHE A 17 18.43 26.99 -19.96
CA PHE A 17 18.68 25.99 -21.00
C PHE A 17 18.88 26.64 -22.38
N ASP A 18 18.15 27.72 -22.66
CA ASP A 18 18.30 28.51 -23.90
C ASP A 18 19.50 29.47 -23.86
N SER A 19 19.85 30.04 -22.70
CA SER A 19 20.96 31.01 -22.56
C SER A 19 22.36 30.38 -22.50
N TYR A 20 22.49 29.09 -22.14
CA TYR A 20 23.77 28.36 -22.13
C TYR A 20 24.04 27.52 -23.40
N SER A 21 23.27 27.77 -24.47
CA SER A 21 23.51 27.26 -25.82
C SER A 21 24.86 27.62 -26.49
N PRO A 22 25.71 28.58 -26.03
CA PRO A 22 27.01 28.81 -26.67
C PRO A 22 28.06 27.74 -26.40
N ALA A 23 27.93 26.94 -25.32
CA ALA A 23 28.94 25.93 -24.97
C ALA A 23 28.83 24.63 -25.79
N LEU A 24 27.87 24.54 -26.71
CA LEU A 24 27.65 23.41 -27.62
C LEU A 24 28.05 23.72 -29.08
N SER A 25 28.74 24.85 -29.32
CA SER A 25 29.25 25.21 -30.65
C SER A 25 30.54 24.45 -30.98
N GLY A 26 30.41 23.17 -31.32
CA GLY A 26 31.56 22.30 -31.58
C GLY A 26 31.27 21.12 -32.50
N SER A 27 30.42 21.27 -33.52
CA SER A 27 30.57 20.65 -34.85
C SER A 27 29.33 20.94 -35.69
N ARG A 28 29.55 21.54 -36.86
CA ARG A 28 28.50 22.10 -37.74
C ARG A 28 27.77 21.06 -38.59
N ALA A 29 27.90 19.77 -38.30
CA ALA A 29 27.48 18.69 -39.21
C ALA A 29 26.55 17.67 -38.53
N LYS A 30 25.39 18.12 -38.03
CA LYS A 30 24.21 17.25 -37.75
C LYS A 30 22.90 18.01 -37.51
N ARG A 31 22.80 19.24 -38.02
CA ARG A 31 21.69 20.18 -37.74
C ARG A 31 20.41 19.94 -38.56
N GLN A 32 20.30 18.83 -39.29
CA GLN A 32 19.19 18.59 -40.22
C GLN A 32 18.20 17.48 -39.84
N GLU A 33 18.38 16.79 -38.71
CA GLU A 33 17.42 15.74 -38.30
C GLU A 33 16.79 15.88 -36.90
N THR A 34 17.23 16.80 -36.04
CA THR A 34 16.59 17.02 -34.73
C THR A 34 15.57 18.15 -34.79
N GLY A 35 14.52 17.94 -35.58
CA GLY A 35 13.29 18.71 -35.53
C GLY A 35 12.53 18.43 -34.23
N ARG A 36 12.32 19.48 -33.43
CA ARG A 36 11.38 19.58 -32.30
C ARG A 36 11.64 18.63 -31.12
N LEU A 37 12.44 19.11 -30.17
CA LEU A 37 12.21 18.75 -28.77
C LEU A 37 10.86 19.37 -28.35
N SER A 38 9.83 18.53 -28.35
CA SER A 38 8.48 18.84 -27.88
C SER A 38 8.51 19.23 -26.38
N PRO A 39 7.62 20.13 -25.88
CA PRO A 39 7.54 20.50 -24.46
C PRO A 39 7.15 19.34 -23.50
N ARG A 40 7.02 18.11 -24.01
CA ARG A 40 6.62 16.93 -23.25
C ARG A 40 7.76 16.20 -22.53
N THR A 41 9.02 16.64 -22.69
CA THR A 41 10.20 15.87 -22.22
C THR A 41 10.69 16.26 -20.81
N THR A 42 10.09 17.25 -20.15
CA THR A 42 10.58 17.82 -18.88
C THR A 42 10.55 16.84 -17.70
N GLY A 43 9.75 15.77 -17.77
CA GLY A 43 9.70 14.71 -16.76
C GLY A 43 10.70 13.56 -16.96
N TYR A 44 11.29 13.41 -18.15
CA TYR A 44 12.12 12.24 -18.49
C TYR A 44 13.53 12.29 -17.86
N GLY A 45 14.11 13.49 -17.73
CA GLY A 45 15.43 13.69 -17.14
C GLY A 45 15.51 13.35 -15.65
N ALA A 46 14.37 13.33 -14.94
CA ALA A 46 14.29 13.05 -13.52
C ALA A 46 14.54 11.57 -13.15
N HIS A 47 14.63 10.67 -14.12
CA HIS A 47 14.85 9.23 -13.87
C HIS A 47 16.20 8.70 -14.38
N LEU A 48 16.92 9.44 -15.23
CA LEU A 48 18.18 9.00 -15.85
C LEU A 48 19.36 9.00 -14.86
N SER A 49 20.31 8.09 -15.06
CA SER A 49 21.65 8.15 -14.45
C SER A 49 22.51 9.21 -15.15
N SER A 50 23.63 9.62 -14.55
CA SER A 50 24.55 10.57 -15.19
C SER A 50 25.15 10.03 -16.50
N GLN A 51 25.25 8.70 -16.65
CA GLN A 51 25.67 8.06 -17.90
C GLN A 51 24.57 8.10 -18.96
N GLN A 52 23.32 7.82 -18.58
CA GLN A 52 22.20 7.82 -19.52
C GLN A 52 21.92 9.24 -20.05
N LEU A 53 21.95 10.24 -19.16
CA LEU A 53 21.79 11.64 -19.59
C LEU A 53 22.95 12.10 -20.49
N ALA A 54 24.17 11.65 -20.20
CA ALA A 54 25.32 11.94 -21.03
C ALA A 54 25.20 11.33 -22.44
N ALA A 55 24.72 10.08 -22.52
CA ALA A 55 24.46 9.39 -23.77
C ALA A 55 23.37 10.08 -24.61
N GLU A 56 22.26 10.48 -23.99
CA GLU A 56 21.17 11.20 -24.67
C GLU A 56 21.59 12.61 -25.15
N ALA A 57 22.37 13.31 -24.34
CA ALA A 57 22.84 14.66 -24.66
C ALA A 57 24.09 14.68 -25.56
N GLY A 58 24.69 13.53 -25.88
CA GLY A 58 25.89 13.43 -26.70
C GLY A 58 27.14 14.02 -26.05
N VAL A 59 27.23 13.98 -24.72
CA VAL A 59 28.34 14.55 -23.94
C VAL A 59 28.99 13.48 -23.05
N SER A 60 30.14 13.80 -22.44
CA SER A 60 30.76 12.90 -21.46
C SER A 60 29.99 12.88 -20.14
N GLN A 61 29.99 11.75 -19.42
CA GLN A 61 29.45 11.65 -18.06
C GLN A 61 30.07 12.70 -17.12
N SER A 62 31.37 12.97 -17.29
CA SER A 62 32.09 13.99 -16.51
C SER A 62 31.53 15.41 -16.74
N SER A 63 31.06 15.70 -17.94
CA SER A 63 30.48 17.00 -18.31
C SER A 63 29.14 17.21 -17.59
N VAL A 64 28.31 16.17 -17.48
CA VAL A 64 27.05 16.19 -16.72
C VAL A 64 27.30 16.44 -15.23
N VAL A 65 28.31 15.78 -14.65
CA VAL A 65 28.67 15.98 -13.23
C VAL A 65 29.21 17.37 -12.96
N LYS A 66 30.12 17.88 -13.80
CA LYS A 66 30.69 19.23 -13.69
C LYS A 66 29.63 20.31 -13.89
N PHE A 67 28.67 20.08 -14.80
CA PHE A 67 27.53 20.98 -14.98
C PHE A 67 26.70 21.10 -13.70
N ALA A 68 26.36 19.98 -13.06
CA ALA A 68 25.63 20.00 -11.79
C ALA A 68 26.40 20.73 -10.68
N GLN A 69 27.73 20.55 -10.62
CA GLN A 69 28.60 21.27 -9.69
C GLN A 69 28.66 22.78 -9.97
N LYS A 70 28.70 23.18 -11.25
CA LYS A 70 28.69 24.59 -11.65
C LYS A 70 27.38 25.30 -11.28
N LEU A 71 26.27 24.55 -11.24
CA LEU A 71 24.98 25.03 -10.73
C LEU A 71 24.89 25.07 -9.19
N GLY A 72 25.97 24.72 -8.48
CA GLY A 72 26.04 24.79 -7.01
C GLY A 72 25.63 23.52 -6.27
N PHE A 73 25.40 22.40 -6.98
CA PHE A 73 25.04 21.12 -6.38
C PHE A 73 26.28 20.26 -6.11
N LYS A 74 26.21 19.33 -5.14
CA LYS A 74 27.33 18.42 -4.81
C LYS A 74 27.65 17.39 -5.92
N GLY A 75 26.86 17.35 -6.98
CA GLY A 75 26.97 16.44 -8.12
C GLY A 75 25.62 16.20 -8.79
N PHE A 76 25.59 15.39 -9.84
CA PHE A 76 24.35 15.09 -10.59
C PHE A 76 23.21 14.51 -9.73
N PRO A 77 23.45 13.59 -8.77
CA PRO A 77 22.37 13.09 -7.90
C PRO A 77 21.66 14.18 -7.10
N ALA A 78 22.41 15.18 -6.61
CA ALA A 78 21.85 16.29 -5.84
C ALA A 78 21.03 17.25 -6.72
N LEU A 79 21.50 17.53 -7.94
CA LEU A 79 20.75 18.29 -8.94
C LEU A 79 19.44 17.56 -9.33
N LYS A 80 19.51 16.24 -9.55
CA LYS A 80 18.36 15.40 -9.89
C LYS A 80 17.28 15.46 -8.81
N LEU A 81 17.68 15.34 -7.54
CA LEU A 81 16.76 15.45 -6.41
C LEU A 81 16.06 16.82 -6.38
N ALA A 82 16.83 17.90 -6.54
CA ALA A 82 16.28 19.26 -6.54
C ALA A 82 15.31 19.53 -7.71
N ILE A 83 15.57 18.97 -8.89
CA ILE A 83 14.65 19.04 -10.04
C ILE A 83 13.36 18.25 -9.73
N SER A 84 13.47 17.04 -9.20
CA SER A 84 12.31 16.23 -8.82
C SER A 84 11.45 16.93 -7.76
N GLU A 85 12.07 17.58 -6.78
CA GLU A 85 11.39 18.40 -5.77
C GLU A 85 10.71 19.63 -6.38
N ALA A 86 11.39 20.35 -7.28
CA ALA A 86 10.83 21.53 -7.95
C ALA A 86 9.66 21.17 -8.88
N LEU A 87 9.75 20.05 -9.60
CA LEU A 87 8.66 19.51 -10.42
C LEU A 87 7.48 19.04 -9.55
N ALA A 88 7.75 18.44 -8.39
CA ALA A 88 6.71 18.07 -7.43
C ALA A 88 6.05 19.29 -6.76
N SER A 89 6.76 20.42 -6.66
CA SER A 89 6.31 21.62 -5.93
C SER A 89 5.59 22.66 -6.80
N ASN A 90 5.47 22.44 -8.11
CA ASN A 90 4.78 23.36 -9.03
C ASN A 90 3.48 22.70 -9.53
N PRO A 91 2.43 22.62 -8.69
CA PRO A 91 1.19 21.98 -9.08
C PRO A 91 0.60 22.73 -10.26
N ASN A 92 0.40 22.02 -11.38
CA ASN A 92 -0.45 22.50 -12.44
C ASN A 92 -1.81 22.91 -11.82
N PRO A 93 -2.28 24.16 -11.99
CA PRO A 93 -3.52 24.65 -11.37
C PRO A 93 -4.76 23.80 -11.70
N HIS A 94 -4.67 22.94 -12.71
CA HIS A 94 -5.72 22.02 -13.15
C HIS A 94 -5.52 20.56 -12.72
N SER A 95 -4.46 20.26 -11.98
CA SER A 95 -4.18 18.89 -11.57
C SER A 95 -5.05 18.51 -10.37
N VAL A 96 -5.88 17.48 -10.58
CA VAL A 96 -6.88 17.01 -9.62
C VAL A 96 -6.29 15.89 -8.76
N PRO A 97 -6.43 15.93 -7.42
CA PRO A 97 -6.07 14.80 -6.57
C PRO A 97 -6.96 13.60 -6.90
N VAL A 98 -6.35 12.43 -7.10
CA VAL A 98 -7.05 11.17 -7.41
C VAL A 98 -7.12 10.26 -6.20
N HIS A 99 -6.01 10.16 -5.45
CA HIS A 99 -5.93 9.35 -4.23
C HIS A 99 -4.76 9.80 -3.37
N ASN A 100 -5.01 10.30 -2.16
CA ASN A 100 -3.97 10.77 -1.24
C ASN A 100 -3.00 11.73 -1.95
N GLN A 101 -1.73 11.34 -2.12
CA GLN A 101 -0.71 12.17 -2.76
C GLN A 101 -0.64 11.99 -4.30
N ILE A 102 -1.47 11.12 -4.87
CA ILE A 102 -1.54 10.81 -6.30
C ILE A 102 -2.42 11.84 -7.00
N ARG A 103 -1.89 12.40 -8.08
CA ARG A 103 -2.51 13.43 -8.91
C ARG A 103 -2.86 12.87 -10.28
N GLY A 104 -3.89 13.41 -10.93
CA GLY A 104 -4.41 12.90 -12.20
C GLY A 104 -3.46 13.03 -13.39
N ASP A 105 -2.42 13.86 -13.26
CA ASP A 105 -1.37 14.08 -14.25
C ASP A 105 -0.02 13.47 -13.84
N ASP A 106 0.05 12.72 -12.74
CA ASP A 106 1.26 12.00 -12.35
C ASP A 106 1.64 10.96 -13.44
N PRO A 107 2.92 10.88 -13.86
CA PRO A 107 3.38 9.78 -14.70
C PRO A 107 3.17 8.43 -14.00
N MET A 108 2.79 7.38 -14.75
CA MET A 108 2.44 6.06 -14.20
C MET A 108 3.51 5.48 -13.25
N ARG A 109 4.79 5.71 -13.54
CA ARG A 109 5.89 5.28 -12.66
C ARG A 109 5.84 5.96 -11.29
N LEU A 110 5.58 7.26 -11.26
CA LEU A 110 5.46 8.04 -10.04
C LEU A 110 4.21 7.62 -9.24
N VAL A 111 3.10 7.32 -9.91
CA VAL A 111 1.91 6.74 -9.28
C VAL A 111 2.27 5.44 -8.54
N GLY A 112 2.99 4.53 -9.20
CA GLY A 112 3.45 3.28 -8.58
C GLY A 112 4.37 3.51 -7.38
N GLU A 113 5.31 4.45 -7.46
CA GLU A 113 6.20 4.80 -6.35
C GLU A 113 5.45 5.39 -5.14
N LYS A 114 4.44 6.24 -5.40
CA LYS A 114 3.55 6.79 -4.36
C LYS A 114 2.73 5.69 -3.68
N LEU A 115 2.13 4.78 -4.46
CA LEU A 115 1.36 3.65 -3.94
C LEU A 115 2.22 2.71 -3.07
N ILE A 116 3.44 2.37 -3.51
CA ILE A 116 4.36 1.54 -2.73
C ILE A 116 4.69 2.22 -1.40
N LYS A 117 5.08 3.50 -1.45
CA LYS A 117 5.42 4.28 -0.25
C LYS A 117 4.28 4.30 0.75
N GLU A 118 3.06 4.54 0.28
CA GLU A 118 1.87 4.61 1.12
C GLU A 118 1.53 3.24 1.76
N ASN A 119 1.49 2.18 0.95
CA ASN A 119 1.21 0.84 1.44
C ASN A 119 2.25 0.36 2.46
N VAL A 120 3.53 0.62 2.21
CA VAL A 120 4.62 0.28 3.15
C VAL A 120 4.46 1.05 4.47
N ALA A 121 4.14 2.33 4.41
CA ALA A 121 3.88 3.13 5.61
C ALA A 121 2.68 2.60 6.41
N ALA A 122 1.57 2.25 5.73
CA ALA A 122 0.39 1.67 6.35
C ALA A 122 0.68 0.31 7.00
N MET A 123 1.48 -0.54 6.33
CA MET A 123 1.89 -1.84 6.87
C MET A 123 2.75 -1.69 8.13
N HIS A 124 3.75 -0.80 8.11
CA HIS A 124 4.59 -0.55 9.28
C HIS A 124 3.78 0.00 10.45
N ALA A 125 2.96 1.03 10.22
CA ALA A 125 2.13 1.59 11.28
C ALA A 125 1.12 0.57 11.86
N THR A 126 0.61 -0.33 11.00
CA THR A 126 -0.24 -1.46 11.42
C THR A 126 0.52 -2.49 12.25
N LEU A 127 1.78 -2.79 11.92
CA LEU A 127 2.60 -3.67 12.75
C LEU A 127 2.88 -3.03 14.11
N ASP A 128 3.33 -1.77 14.11
CA ASP A 128 3.78 -1.06 15.31
C ASP A 128 2.66 -0.85 16.34
N VAL A 129 1.42 -0.63 15.91
CA VAL A 129 0.27 -0.41 16.81
C VAL A 129 -0.19 -1.69 17.51
N ASN A 130 0.14 -2.87 16.97
CA ASN A 130 -0.25 -4.16 17.52
C ASN A 130 0.94 -4.78 18.26
N SER A 131 0.93 -4.72 19.60
CA SER A 131 1.98 -5.36 20.40
C SER A 131 2.04 -6.87 20.15
N GLU A 132 3.23 -7.44 20.30
CA GLU A 132 3.49 -8.87 20.16
C GLU A 132 2.54 -9.72 21.02
N GLU A 133 2.27 -9.29 22.25
CA GLU A 133 1.30 -9.92 23.14
C GLU A 133 -0.10 -10.01 22.50
N LYS A 134 -0.60 -8.93 21.88
CA LYS A 134 -1.92 -8.96 21.21
C LYS A 134 -1.94 -9.90 20.01
N LEU A 135 -0.84 -9.94 19.27
CA LEU A 135 -0.70 -10.84 18.13
C LEU A 135 -0.72 -12.29 18.60
N LEU A 136 0.05 -12.64 19.62
CA LEU A 136 0.11 -13.98 20.20
C LEU A 136 -1.23 -14.42 20.80
N GLU A 137 -1.91 -13.55 21.55
CA GLU A 137 -3.27 -13.83 22.05
C GLU A 137 -4.25 -14.12 20.89
N SER A 138 -4.17 -13.36 19.80
CA SER A 138 -5.02 -13.55 18.63
C SER A 138 -4.73 -14.88 17.93
N VAL A 139 -3.46 -15.28 17.84
CA VAL A 139 -3.05 -16.60 17.32
C VAL A 139 -3.59 -17.73 18.20
N VAL A 140 -3.55 -17.56 19.54
CA VAL A 140 -4.14 -18.52 20.48
C VAL A 140 -5.66 -18.65 20.28
N MET A 141 -6.37 -17.52 20.09
CA MET A 141 -7.81 -17.55 19.80
C MET A 141 -8.12 -18.32 18.51
N LEU A 142 -7.37 -18.04 17.43
CA LEU A 142 -7.54 -18.72 16.14
C LEU A 142 -7.25 -20.22 16.24
N ARG A 143 -6.19 -20.61 16.96
CA ARG A 143 -5.77 -22.01 17.08
C ARG A 143 -6.74 -22.88 17.87
N HIS A 144 -7.36 -22.34 18.91
CA HIS A 144 -8.24 -23.10 19.81
C HIS A 144 -9.72 -23.04 19.41
N ALA A 145 -10.07 -22.23 18.40
CA ALA A 145 -11.43 -22.17 17.89
C ALA A 145 -11.79 -23.50 17.22
N ARG A 146 -12.96 -24.05 17.56
CA ARG A 146 -13.53 -25.23 16.91
C ARG A 146 -13.87 -24.95 15.44
N ARG A 147 -14.43 -23.76 15.20
CA ARG A 147 -14.77 -23.21 13.90
C ARG A 147 -14.55 -21.71 13.93
N ILE A 148 -14.00 -21.17 12.85
CA ILE A 148 -13.80 -19.73 12.68
C ILE A 148 -14.76 -19.25 11.60
N VAL A 149 -15.73 -18.42 11.97
CA VAL A 149 -16.58 -17.69 11.03
C VAL A 149 -15.87 -16.39 10.71
N ILE A 150 -15.52 -16.16 9.46
CA ILE A 150 -14.78 -14.99 9.00
C ILE A 150 -15.70 -14.14 8.14
N THR A 151 -15.79 -12.85 8.43
CA THR A 151 -16.62 -11.93 7.64
C THR A 151 -15.97 -10.57 7.45
N GLY A 152 -16.37 -9.90 6.37
CA GLY A 152 -15.98 -8.54 6.04
C GLY A 152 -16.79 -8.04 4.85
N ILE A 153 -17.03 -6.74 4.80
CA ILE A 153 -17.84 -6.11 3.74
C ILE A 153 -16.92 -5.46 2.70
N GLY A 154 -17.25 -5.63 1.41
CA GLY A 154 -16.48 -5.03 0.31
C GLY A 154 -15.06 -5.58 0.24
N ALA A 155 -14.06 -4.68 0.22
CA ALA A 155 -12.64 -5.04 0.12
C ALA A 155 -12.16 -5.91 1.30
N SER A 156 -12.65 -5.65 2.52
CA SER A 156 -12.35 -6.50 3.68
C SER A 156 -12.90 -7.92 3.55
N GLY A 157 -13.96 -8.12 2.77
CA GLY A 157 -14.47 -9.45 2.43
C GLY A 157 -13.52 -10.26 1.53
N LEU A 158 -12.70 -9.59 0.71
CA LEU A 158 -11.65 -10.26 -0.08
C LEU A 158 -10.49 -10.70 0.81
N VAL A 159 -10.14 -9.89 1.81
CA VAL A 159 -9.14 -10.27 2.82
C VAL A 159 -9.63 -11.47 3.63
N ALA A 160 -10.90 -11.45 4.07
CA ALA A 160 -11.53 -12.58 4.75
C ALA A 160 -11.44 -13.87 3.93
N GLN A 161 -11.76 -13.79 2.63
CA GLN A 161 -11.69 -14.94 1.72
C GLN A 161 -10.27 -15.49 1.56
N ASN A 162 -9.29 -14.61 1.35
CA ASN A 162 -7.88 -15.00 1.25
C ASN A 162 -7.39 -15.68 2.54
N PHE A 163 -7.71 -15.11 3.70
CA PHE A 163 -7.25 -15.64 4.98
C PHE A 163 -7.89 -16.99 5.30
N ALA A 164 -9.20 -17.14 5.07
CA ALA A 164 -9.87 -18.43 5.26
C ALA A 164 -9.29 -19.54 4.39
N TRP A 165 -8.97 -19.24 3.13
CA TRP A 165 -8.33 -20.19 2.24
C TRP A 165 -6.96 -20.65 2.78
N LYS A 166 -6.17 -19.73 3.34
CA LYS A 166 -4.89 -20.04 4.00
C LYS A 166 -5.08 -20.90 5.25
N LEU A 167 -6.08 -20.60 6.08
CA LEU A 167 -6.41 -21.39 7.27
C LEU A 167 -6.81 -22.83 6.91
N LEU A 168 -7.62 -23.01 5.86
CA LEU A 168 -7.99 -24.34 5.37
C LEU A 168 -6.77 -25.16 4.91
N LYS A 169 -5.76 -24.52 4.29
CA LYS A 169 -4.51 -25.21 3.91
C LYS A 169 -3.74 -25.80 5.09
N ILE A 170 -3.91 -25.27 6.29
CA ILE A 170 -3.29 -25.80 7.52
C ILE A 170 -4.27 -26.57 8.39
N GLY A 171 -5.46 -26.90 7.88
CA GLY A 171 -6.45 -27.73 8.58
C GLY A 171 -7.27 -27.01 9.63
N VAL A 172 -7.23 -25.67 9.67
CA VAL A 172 -8.10 -24.87 10.53
C VAL A 172 -9.46 -24.73 9.86
N ASN A 173 -10.53 -25.05 10.59
CA ASN A 173 -11.90 -25.00 10.09
C ASN A 173 -12.39 -23.54 10.00
N ALA A 174 -12.17 -22.91 8.84
CA ALA A 174 -12.54 -21.53 8.56
C ALA A 174 -13.64 -21.47 7.49
N VAL A 175 -14.71 -20.73 7.79
CA VAL A 175 -15.84 -20.48 6.88
C VAL A 175 -15.97 -18.98 6.66
N VAL A 176 -16.16 -18.57 5.41
CA VAL A 176 -16.33 -17.17 5.06
C VAL A 176 -17.78 -16.92 4.74
N GLU A 177 -18.37 -15.92 5.40
CA GLU A 177 -19.71 -15.45 5.07
C GLU A 177 -19.68 -13.97 4.68
N ARG A 178 -20.19 -13.68 3.48
CA ARG A 178 -20.19 -12.35 2.86
C ARG A 178 -21.59 -11.83 2.60
N ASP A 179 -22.60 -12.70 2.60
CA ASP A 179 -23.99 -12.31 2.61
C ASP A 179 -24.40 -11.95 4.04
N MET A 180 -24.90 -10.74 4.24
CA MET A 180 -25.21 -10.23 5.57
C MET A 180 -26.42 -10.92 6.20
N HIS A 181 -27.38 -11.41 5.40
CA HIS A 181 -28.51 -12.17 5.91
C HIS A 181 -28.06 -13.56 6.35
N ALA A 182 -27.26 -14.24 5.52
CA ALA A 182 -26.68 -15.53 5.88
C ALA A 182 -25.71 -15.42 7.06
N LEU A 183 -25.00 -14.30 7.21
CA LEU A 183 -24.13 -14.02 8.36
C LEU A 183 -24.94 -14.04 9.66
N LEU A 184 -26.08 -13.36 9.71
CA LEU A 184 -26.92 -13.33 10.92
C LEU A 184 -27.42 -14.73 11.30
N ALA A 185 -27.85 -15.54 10.33
CA ALA A 185 -28.21 -16.94 10.57
C ALA A 185 -27.01 -17.79 11.03
N THR A 186 -25.82 -17.51 10.49
CA THR A 186 -24.57 -18.22 10.83
C THR A 186 -24.15 -17.93 12.26
N VAL A 187 -24.14 -16.65 12.68
CA VAL A 187 -23.73 -16.27 14.03
C VAL A 187 -24.74 -16.69 15.09
N GLN A 188 -26.04 -16.72 14.77
CA GLN A 188 -27.07 -17.27 15.65
C GLN A 188 -26.79 -18.76 15.97
N ALA A 189 -26.23 -19.50 15.02
CA ALA A 189 -25.91 -20.92 15.15
C ALA A 189 -24.48 -21.19 15.67
N MET A 190 -23.78 -20.18 16.19
CA MET A 190 -22.47 -20.36 16.82
C MET A 190 -22.58 -20.96 18.22
N ALA A 191 -21.51 -21.64 18.64
CA ALA A 191 -21.34 -22.16 20.00
C ALA A 191 -20.17 -21.45 20.70
N PRO A 192 -20.04 -21.53 22.04
CA PRO A 192 -18.97 -20.87 22.79
C PRO A 192 -17.54 -21.20 22.34
N GLU A 193 -17.32 -22.37 21.74
CA GLU A 193 -16.01 -22.80 21.22
C GLU A 193 -15.70 -22.27 19.80
N ASP A 194 -16.67 -21.60 19.16
CA ASP A 194 -16.48 -20.96 17.87
C ASP A 194 -15.90 -19.54 18.04
N LEU A 195 -15.34 -19.02 16.95
CA LEU A 195 -14.76 -17.68 16.89
C LEU A 195 -15.36 -16.91 15.71
N LEU A 196 -15.81 -15.68 15.95
CA LEU A 196 -16.07 -14.72 14.89
C LEU A 196 -14.80 -13.90 14.65
N LEU A 197 -14.26 -13.96 13.43
CA LEU A 197 -13.26 -13.02 12.95
C LEU A 197 -13.93 -11.97 12.06
N ALA A 198 -14.10 -10.77 12.59
CA ALA A 198 -14.74 -9.67 11.89
C ALA A 198 -13.70 -8.67 11.36
N ILE A 199 -13.66 -8.48 10.05
CA ILE A 199 -12.72 -7.56 9.38
C ILE A 199 -13.50 -6.35 8.85
N SER A 200 -13.27 -5.18 9.45
CA SER A 200 -13.97 -3.95 9.10
C SER A 200 -13.13 -2.74 9.47
N HIS A 201 -12.50 -2.09 8.49
CA HIS A 201 -11.63 -0.93 8.76
C HIS A 201 -12.38 0.20 9.49
N SER A 202 -13.61 0.52 9.08
CA SER A 202 -14.40 1.55 9.74
C SER A 202 -14.94 1.13 11.11
N GLY A 203 -15.16 -0.17 11.34
CA GLY A 203 -15.84 -0.68 12.55
C GLY A 203 -17.32 -0.28 12.73
N GLU A 204 -17.85 0.59 11.86
CA GLU A 204 -19.21 1.15 11.97
C GLU A 204 -20.30 0.43 11.14
N ARG A 205 -19.98 -0.67 10.47
CA ARG A 205 -20.95 -1.37 9.61
C ARG A 205 -22.05 -2.00 10.45
N ARG A 206 -23.29 -1.54 10.28
CA ARG A 206 -24.46 -1.94 11.08
C ARG A 206 -24.64 -3.45 11.09
N GLU A 207 -24.61 -4.09 9.93
CA GLU A 207 -24.84 -5.52 9.75
C GLU A 207 -23.79 -6.34 10.50
N LEU A 208 -22.53 -5.90 10.44
CA LEU A 208 -21.42 -6.55 11.11
C LEU A 208 -21.45 -6.33 12.62
N ASN A 209 -21.87 -5.16 13.09
CA ASN A 209 -22.07 -4.89 14.52
C ASN A 209 -23.25 -5.68 15.10
N LEU A 210 -24.34 -5.85 14.34
CA LEU A 210 -25.44 -6.74 14.71
C LEU A 210 -24.98 -8.20 14.80
N ALA A 211 -24.16 -8.66 13.85
CA ALA A 211 -23.59 -10.00 13.90
C ALA A 211 -22.69 -10.19 15.12
N ALA A 212 -21.88 -9.18 15.46
CA ALA A 212 -21.03 -9.20 16.66
C ALA A 212 -21.87 -9.23 17.96
N ASP A 213 -22.94 -8.44 18.06
CA ASP A 213 -23.86 -8.50 19.22
C ASP A 213 -24.48 -9.90 19.38
N GLU A 214 -24.89 -10.51 18.27
CA GLU A 214 -25.45 -11.86 18.28
C GLU A 214 -24.39 -12.92 18.63
N THR A 215 -23.16 -12.79 18.16
CA THR A 215 -22.05 -13.68 18.57
C THR A 215 -21.81 -13.61 20.08
N LEU A 216 -21.81 -12.41 20.69
CA LEU A 216 -21.70 -12.28 22.15
C LEU A 216 -22.82 -13.02 22.89
N ARG A 217 -24.05 -12.98 22.36
CA ARG A 217 -25.21 -13.70 22.93
C ARG A 217 -25.00 -15.22 22.96
N THR A 218 -24.27 -15.78 22.00
CA THR A 218 -23.95 -17.22 21.96
C THR A 218 -22.83 -17.63 22.92
N GLY A 219 -22.11 -16.66 23.51
CA GLY A 219 -20.93 -16.91 24.34
C GLY A 219 -19.64 -17.16 23.55
N ALA A 220 -19.70 -17.13 22.22
CA ALA A 220 -18.53 -17.22 21.35
C ALA A 220 -17.64 -15.98 21.46
N LYS A 221 -16.36 -16.14 21.14
CA LYS A 221 -15.39 -15.04 21.15
C LYS A 221 -15.41 -14.28 19.83
N ILE A 222 -14.96 -13.03 19.88
CA ILE A 222 -14.84 -12.15 18.73
C ILE A 222 -13.41 -11.62 18.63
N LEU A 223 -12.75 -11.89 17.52
CA LEU A 223 -11.51 -11.24 17.12
C LEU A 223 -11.86 -10.22 16.03
N ALA A 224 -11.57 -8.93 16.26
CA ALA A 224 -11.81 -7.87 15.30
C ALA A 224 -10.51 -7.39 14.67
N ILE A 225 -10.48 -7.25 13.35
CA ILE A 225 -9.46 -6.48 12.62
C ILE A 225 -10.13 -5.18 12.14
N THR A 226 -9.81 -4.06 12.79
CA THR A 226 -10.52 -2.78 12.64
C THR A 226 -9.58 -1.58 12.62
N GLY A 227 -10.09 -0.38 12.38
CA GLY A 227 -9.29 0.86 12.43
C GLY A 227 -8.86 1.23 13.86
N PHE A 228 -7.73 1.94 13.98
CA PHE A 228 -7.22 2.45 15.26
C PHE A 228 -7.86 3.80 15.64
N SER A 229 -9.19 3.81 15.70
CA SER A 229 -9.97 4.93 16.21
C SER A 229 -11.20 4.35 16.90
N PRO A 230 -11.76 5.02 17.93
CA PRO A 230 -12.96 4.52 18.61
C PRO A 230 -14.06 4.15 17.61
N ASN A 231 -14.52 2.90 17.65
CA ASN A 231 -15.59 2.42 16.79
C ASN A 231 -16.48 1.37 17.47
N ALA A 232 -17.67 1.17 16.93
CA ALA A 232 -18.68 0.28 17.48
C ALA A 232 -18.22 -1.20 17.57
N LEU A 233 -17.43 -1.67 16.60
CA LEU A 233 -16.93 -3.05 16.61
C LEU A 233 -15.93 -3.30 17.75
N GLN A 234 -15.07 -2.32 18.07
CA GLN A 234 -14.10 -2.45 19.16
C GLN A 234 -14.76 -2.75 20.51
N GLN A 235 -15.92 -2.14 20.76
CA GLN A 235 -16.64 -2.28 22.03
C GLN A 235 -17.24 -3.68 22.22
N ARG A 236 -17.38 -4.45 21.14
CA ARG A 236 -17.96 -5.81 21.13
C ARG A 236 -16.90 -6.89 21.07
N ALA A 237 -15.70 -6.57 20.59
CA ALA A 237 -14.68 -7.56 20.35
C ALA A 237 -14.02 -8.05 21.65
N THR A 238 -13.84 -9.37 21.78
CA THR A 238 -13.01 -9.96 22.84
C THR A 238 -11.56 -9.52 22.69
N ARG A 239 -11.06 -9.43 21.45
CA ARG A 239 -9.76 -8.85 21.13
C ARG A 239 -9.82 -8.05 19.84
N CYS A 240 -9.12 -6.92 19.82
CA CYS A 240 -8.91 -6.12 18.63
C CYS A 240 -7.46 -6.22 18.17
N LEU A 241 -7.29 -6.35 16.87
CA LEU A 241 -6.09 -5.94 16.14
C LEU A 241 -6.45 -4.74 15.27
N TYR A 242 -5.50 -3.83 15.14
CA TYR A 242 -5.74 -2.54 14.50
C TYR A 242 -5.05 -2.44 13.15
N THR A 243 -5.65 -1.69 12.25
CA THR A 243 -5.09 -1.32 10.95
C THR A 243 -4.99 0.20 10.88
N ILE A 244 -3.83 0.68 10.44
CA ILE A 244 -3.55 2.09 10.22
C ILE A 244 -3.44 2.31 8.71
N ALA A 245 -4.33 3.14 8.18
CA ALA A 245 -4.29 3.56 6.78
C ALA A 245 -4.88 4.96 6.66
N GLU A 246 -4.30 5.78 5.79
CA GLU A 246 -4.84 7.09 5.45
C GLU A 246 -5.86 6.91 4.33
N GLU A 247 -7.15 6.87 4.69
CA GLU A 247 -8.25 6.74 3.75
C GLU A 247 -9.05 8.06 3.75
N GLN A 248 -8.88 8.90 2.72
CA GLN A 248 -9.72 10.09 2.57
C GLN A 248 -11.15 9.70 2.15
N ALA A 249 -12.14 10.42 2.68
CA ALA A 249 -13.58 10.12 2.50
C ALA A 249 -14.04 10.07 1.03
N THR A 250 -13.34 10.75 0.12
CA THR A 250 -13.59 10.72 -1.32
C THR A 250 -12.73 9.66 -2.01
N ARG A 251 -13.14 8.40 -1.84
CA ARG A 251 -12.88 7.21 -2.66
C ARG A 251 -11.46 7.06 -3.25
N SER A 252 -10.69 6.21 -2.58
CA SER A 252 -9.91 5.17 -3.26
C SER A 252 -10.38 3.80 -2.75
N ALA A 253 -10.11 2.73 -3.50
CA ALA A 253 -10.70 1.40 -3.37
C ALA A 253 -10.27 0.62 -2.11
N ALA A 254 -10.15 1.30 -0.96
CA ALA A 254 -9.60 0.78 0.29
C ALA A 254 -8.21 0.17 0.07
N ILE A 255 -7.33 0.85 -0.69
CA ILE A 255 -6.05 0.27 -1.14
C ILE A 255 -5.15 0.01 0.06
N SER A 256 -4.81 1.06 0.81
CA SER A 256 -3.86 0.96 1.93
C SER A 256 -4.41 0.16 3.10
N SER A 257 -5.69 0.35 3.42
CA SER A 257 -6.35 -0.45 4.46
C SER A 257 -6.42 -1.94 4.09
N THR A 258 -6.68 -2.30 2.84
CA THR A 258 -6.70 -3.72 2.40
C THR A 258 -5.31 -4.34 2.47
N HIS A 259 -4.26 -3.64 2.04
CA HIS A 259 -2.90 -4.16 2.13
C HIS A 259 -2.43 -4.34 3.58
N ALA A 260 -2.77 -3.39 4.46
CA ALA A 260 -2.52 -3.52 5.89
C ALA A 260 -3.26 -4.73 6.50
N GLN A 261 -4.53 -4.92 6.15
CA GLN A 261 -5.33 -6.08 6.58
C GLN A 261 -4.72 -7.41 6.06
N MET A 262 -4.34 -7.48 4.78
CA MET A 262 -3.72 -8.66 4.18
C MET A 262 -2.40 -9.02 4.87
N MET A 263 -1.51 -8.02 5.06
CA MET A 263 -0.24 -8.21 5.76
C MET A 263 -0.45 -8.73 7.19
N LEU A 264 -1.40 -8.16 7.92
CA LEU A 264 -1.72 -8.59 9.27
C LEU A 264 -2.27 -10.02 9.31
N THR A 265 -3.16 -10.40 8.38
CA THR A 265 -3.63 -11.78 8.27
C THR A 265 -2.52 -12.76 7.87
N ASP A 266 -1.54 -12.31 7.07
CA ASP A 266 -0.37 -13.11 6.69
C ASP A 266 0.55 -13.34 7.88
N LEU A 267 0.73 -12.33 8.72
CA LEU A 267 1.46 -12.45 9.98
C LEU A 267 0.80 -13.48 10.91
N LEU A 268 -0.52 -13.41 11.09
CA LEU A 268 -1.27 -14.38 11.89
C LEU A 268 -1.17 -15.80 11.30
N PHE A 269 -1.26 -15.94 9.98
CA PHE A 269 -1.08 -17.23 9.30
C PHE A 269 0.32 -17.81 9.53
N MET A 270 1.37 -17.01 9.35
CA MET A 270 2.74 -17.46 9.57
C MET A 270 2.99 -17.85 11.02
N ALA A 271 2.44 -17.11 11.99
CA ALA A 271 2.52 -17.45 13.40
C ALA A 271 1.79 -18.78 13.72
N LEU A 272 0.63 -19.05 13.10
CA LEU A 272 -0.05 -20.35 13.21
C LEU A 272 0.82 -21.50 12.66
N VAL A 273 1.47 -21.29 11.51
CA VAL A 273 2.40 -22.28 10.93
C VAL A 273 3.59 -22.54 11.85
N GLN A 274 4.16 -21.49 12.46
CA GLN A 274 5.27 -21.61 13.41
C GLN A 274 4.90 -22.39 14.68
N GLN A 275 3.62 -22.40 15.08
CA GLN A 275 3.14 -23.18 16.22
C GLN A 275 2.85 -24.66 15.90
N ASP A 276 2.86 -25.07 14.64
CA ASP A 276 2.61 -26.45 14.18
C ASP A 276 3.54 -26.82 13.02
N LEU A 277 4.85 -26.71 13.25
CA LEU A 277 5.89 -26.94 12.24
C LEU A 277 5.92 -28.38 11.70
N GLU A 278 5.39 -29.34 12.47
CA GLU A 278 5.34 -30.74 12.06
C GLU A 278 4.22 -30.98 11.04
N ARG A 279 3.00 -30.49 11.31
CA ARG A 279 1.82 -30.85 10.51
C ARG A 279 1.48 -29.80 9.46
N ALA A 280 1.72 -28.52 9.71
CA ALA A 280 1.31 -27.45 8.79
C ALA A 280 1.98 -27.58 7.39
N PRO A 281 3.29 -27.83 7.25
CA PRO A 281 3.92 -28.01 5.94
C PRO A 281 3.38 -29.23 5.19
N GLU A 282 3.09 -30.33 5.88
CA GLU A 282 2.52 -31.53 5.29
C GLU A 282 1.11 -31.28 4.75
N ARG A 283 0.26 -30.60 5.52
CA ARG A 283 -1.10 -30.22 5.10
C ARG A 283 -1.08 -29.30 3.88
N ILE A 284 -0.18 -28.33 3.83
CA ILE A 284 -0.02 -27.43 2.68
C ILE A 284 0.36 -28.23 1.43
N ARG A 285 1.37 -29.10 1.52
CA ARG A 285 1.80 -29.97 0.41
C ARG A 285 0.67 -30.91 -0.05
N HIS A 286 -0.09 -31.48 0.90
CA HIS A 286 -1.22 -32.35 0.59
C HIS A 286 -2.33 -31.59 -0.15
N SER A 287 -2.69 -30.39 0.33
CA SER A 287 -3.66 -29.51 -0.32
C SER A 287 -3.25 -29.19 -1.77
N GLU A 288 -1.98 -28.86 -2.00
CA GLU A 288 -1.45 -28.59 -3.34
C GLU A 288 -1.47 -29.84 -4.24
N ALA A 289 -1.17 -31.01 -3.69
CA ALA A 289 -1.24 -32.27 -4.42
C ALA A 289 -2.68 -32.61 -4.84
N LEU A 290 -3.69 -32.31 -4.01
CA LEU A 290 -5.10 -32.48 -4.37
C LEU A 290 -5.52 -31.54 -5.50
N VAL A 291 -5.13 -30.26 -5.44
CA VAL A 291 -5.46 -29.29 -6.49
C VAL A 291 -4.82 -29.65 -7.82
N LYS A 292 -3.58 -30.18 -7.81
CA LYS A 292 -2.90 -30.67 -9.03
C LYS A 292 -3.63 -31.80 -9.74
N LYS A 293 -4.55 -32.53 -9.07
CA LYS A 293 -5.36 -33.59 -9.70
C LYS A 293 -6.56 -33.05 -10.49
N LEU A 294 -6.82 -31.74 -10.46
CA LEU A 294 -7.92 -31.10 -11.19
C LEU A 294 -7.57 -30.77 -12.65
N VAL A 295 -6.29 -30.86 -13.02
CA VAL A 295 -5.73 -30.59 -14.35
C VAL A 295 -5.10 -31.86 -14.89
#